data_AF-A0AAV0IAU3-F1
#
_entry.id   AF-A0AAV0IAU3-F1
#
_cell.length_a   1.000
_cell.length_b   1.000
_cell.length_c   1.000
_cell.angle_alpha   90.00
_cell.angle_beta   90.00
_cell.angle_gamma   90.00
#
_symmetry.space_group_name_H-M   'P 1'
#
loop_
_entity.id
_entity.type
_entity.pdbx_description
1 polymer ?
#
loop_
_entity_poly.entity_id
_entity_poly.type
_entity_poly.pdbx_seq_one_letter_code
_entity_poly.pdbx_strand_id
1 'polypeptide(L)'
;MQAISKGLEKVLQELSASEKNDGTVAEYFCKVILHFFAFVTTYHCLWIAKYTFRGRNVDALALYFGEDPARCPFEQVVSTLLNFKRMFARAHEENIKRIELERRKAKKEAEKQRSNLINGDSRREPAVDFVQSIRSRYIR
;
A
#
# COMPACT_ATOMS: atom_id res chain seq x y z
N MET A 1 -13.61 13.84 19.61
CA MET A 1 -13.02 15.05 20.25
C MET A 1 -14.08 16.08 20.61
N GLN A 2 -14.97 16.46 19.69
CA GLN A 2 -15.93 17.56 19.89
C GLN A 2 -16.87 17.39 21.11
N ALA A 3 -17.33 16.17 21.41
CA ALA A 3 -18.17 15.91 22.58
C ALA A 3 -17.45 16.18 23.91
N ILE A 4 -16.16 15.85 23.99
CA ILE A 4 -15.32 16.12 25.17
C ILE A 4 -15.12 17.63 25.32
N SER A 5 -14.81 18.33 24.23
CA SER A 5 -14.66 19.80 24.23
C SER A 5 -15.93 20.50 24.70
N LYS A 6 -17.10 20.08 24.18
CA LYS A 6 -18.41 20.61 24.62
C LYS A 6 -18.71 20.28 26.09
N GLY A 7 -18.33 19.10 26.57
CA GLY A 7 -18.48 18.73 27.98
C GLY A 7 -17.67 19.63 28.90
N LEU A 8 -16.41 19.91 28.55
CA LEU A 8 -15.55 20.83 29.30
C LEU A 8 -16.06 22.26 29.29
N GLU A 9 -16.57 22.73 28.16
CA GLU A 9 -17.18 24.06 28.04
C GLU A 9 -18.38 24.21 28.99
N LYS A 10 -19.24 23.19 29.10
CA LYS A 10 -20.35 23.18 30.06
C LYS A 10 -19.86 23.22 31.50
N VAL A 11 -18.86 22.43 31.86
CA VAL A 11 -18.28 22.44 33.22
C VAL A 11 -17.74 23.84 33.58
N LEU A 12 -17.14 24.55 32.61
CA LEU A 12 -16.65 25.92 32.81
C LEU A 12 -17.80 26.92 33.00
N GLN A 13 -18.92 26.73 32.31
CA GLN A 13 -20.12 27.55 32.47
C GLN A 13 -20.68 27.40 33.88
N GLU A 14 -20.79 26.17 34.40
CA GLU A 14 -21.35 25.94 35.74
C GLU A 14 -20.43 26.42 36.85
N LEU A 15 -19.11 26.33 36.64
CA LEU A 15 -18.13 26.97 37.52
C LEU A 15 -18.35 28.49 37.57
N SER A 16 -18.45 29.14 36.40
CA SER A 16 -18.64 30.59 36.29
C SER A 16 -19.97 31.05 36.92
N ALA A 17 -21.01 30.23 36.85
CA ALA A 17 -22.29 30.49 37.48
C ALA A 17 -22.21 30.36 39.01
N SER A 18 -21.53 29.31 39.51
CA SER A 18 -21.40 29.06 40.95
C SER A 18 -20.54 30.11 41.66
N GLU A 19 -19.43 30.56 41.05
CA GLU A 19 -18.59 31.65 41.59
C GLU A 19 -19.35 32.96 41.77
N LYS A 20 -20.34 33.24 40.92
CA LYS A 20 -21.13 34.49 40.95
C LYS A 20 -22.31 34.44 41.91
N ASN A 21 -22.94 33.28 42.07
CA ASN A 21 -24.25 33.17 42.72
C ASN A 21 -24.19 32.58 44.13
N ASP A 22 -23.22 31.71 44.43
CA ASP A 22 -23.28 30.83 45.62
C ASP A 22 -22.37 31.29 46.77
N GLY A 23 -21.52 32.30 46.55
CA GLY A 23 -20.66 32.89 47.58
C GLY A 23 -19.73 31.86 48.25
N THR A 24 -19.52 32.01 49.57
CA THR A 24 -18.61 31.16 50.35
C THR A 24 -19.06 29.70 50.46
N VAL A 25 -20.33 29.40 50.20
CA VAL A 25 -20.89 28.04 50.29
C VAL A 25 -20.33 27.14 49.19
N ALA A 26 -20.00 27.71 48.02
CA ALA A 26 -19.46 26.97 46.88
C ALA A 26 -17.92 26.96 46.79
N GLU A 27 -17.21 27.60 47.72
CA GLU A 27 -15.76 27.79 47.60
C GLU A 27 -14.98 26.46 47.48
N TYR A 28 -15.41 25.44 48.22
CA TYR A 28 -14.83 24.10 48.12
C TYR A 28 -15.14 23.43 46.76
N PHE A 29 -16.37 23.57 46.29
CA PHE A 29 -16.80 23.06 44.98
C PHE A 29 -16.00 23.70 43.84
N CYS A 30 -15.85 25.03 43.84
CA CYS A 30 -15.06 25.76 42.86
C CYS A 30 -13.59 25.31 42.85
N LYS A 31 -12.97 25.11 44.02
CA LYS A 31 -11.59 24.58 44.13
C LYS A 31 -11.45 23.19 43.52
N VAL A 32 -12.40 22.28 43.80
CA VAL A 32 -12.39 20.92 43.25
C VAL A 32 -12.55 20.95 41.72
N ILE A 33 -13.48 21.74 41.19
CA ILE A 33 -13.68 21.86 39.74
C ILE A 33 -12.49 22.52 39.05
N LEU A 34 -11.87 23.55 39.64
CA LEU A 34 -10.67 24.19 39.08
C LEU A 34 -9.51 23.20 38.97
N HIS A 35 -9.28 22.38 40.00
CA HIS A 35 -8.24 21.35 39.96
C HIS A 35 -8.53 20.28 38.90
N PHE A 36 -9.78 19.82 38.83
CA PHE A 36 -10.24 18.90 37.78
C PHE A 36 -10.03 19.50 36.39
N PHE A 37 -10.39 20.77 36.19
CA PHE A 37 -10.27 21.46 34.91
C PHE A 37 -8.82 21.62 34.47
N ALA A 38 -7.92 22.01 35.37
CA ALA A 38 -6.49 22.10 35.09
C ALA A 38 -5.90 20.76 34.63
N PHE A 39 -6.27 19.68 35.33
CA PHE A 39 -5.88 18.33 34.95
C PHE A 39 -6.43 17.95 33.57
N VAL A 40 -7.75 17.99 33.38
CA VAL A 40 -8.37 17.51 32.15
C VAL A 40 -7.99 18.37 30.94
N THR A 41 -7.84 19.69 31.09
CA THR A 41 -7.41 20.59 30.01
C THR A 41 -6.02 20.22 29.51
N THR A 42 -5.09 19.89 30.41
CA THR A 42 -3.73 19.47 30.03
C THR A 42 -3.76 18.21 29.16
N TYR A 43 -4.51 17.18 29.59
CA TYR A 43 -4.68 15.96 28.80
C TYR A 43 -5.45 16.21 27.50
N HIS A 44 -6.48 17.04 27.53
CA HIS A 44 -7.29 17.38 26.36
C HIS A 44 -6.47 18.09 25.29
N CYS A 45 -5.66 19.09 25.67
CA CYS A 45 -4.74 19.79 24.77
C CYS A 45 -3.72 18.84 24.15
N LEU A 46 -3.13 17.94 24.94
CA LEU A 46 -2.20 16.92 24.44
C LEU A 46 -2.87 15.99 23.42
N TRP A 47 -4.11 15.57 23.70
CA TRP A 47 -4.88 14.71 22.82
C TRP A 47 -5.25 15.44 21.53
N ILE A 48 -5.78 16.67 21.61
CA ILE A 48 -6.05 17.50 20.43
C ILE A 48 -4.80 17.61 19.56
N ALA A 49 -3.65 17.99 20.14
CA ALA A 49 -2.42 18.13 19.39
C ALA A 49 -2.02 16.84 18.65
N LYS A 50 -2.12 15.68 19.32
CA LYS A 50 -1.85 14.37 18.71
C LYS A 50 -2.82 14.04 17.57
N TYR A 51 -4.12 14.24 17.76
CA TYR A 51 -5.13 13.92 16.75
C TYR A 51 -5.08 14.90 15.57
N THR A 52 -4.82 16.18 15.81
CA THR A 52 -4.62 17.18 14.74
C THR A 52 -3.38 16.89 13.92
N PHE A 53 -2.27 16.49 14.55
CA PHE A 53 -1.07 16.09 13.83
C PHE A 53 -1.32 14.86 12.94
N ARG A 54 -2.00 13.83 13.47
CA ARG A 54 -2.37 12.64 12.70
C ARG A 54 -3.34 12.98 11.56
N GLY A 55 -4.34 13.82 11.81
CA GLY A 55 -5.28 14.29 10.78
C GLY A 55 -4.55 14.95 9.61
N ARG A 56 -3.64 15.89 9.88
CA ARG A 56 -2.83 16.55 8.83
C ARG A 56 -2.01 15.58 7.99
N ASN A 57 -1.45 14.52 8.59
CA ASN A 57 -0.72 13.51 7.82
C ASN A 57 -1.63 12.70 6.90
N VAL A 58 -2.85 12.41 7.34
CA VAL A 58 -3.86 11.71 6.51
C VAL A 58 -4.32 12.62 5.38
N ASP A 59 -4.59 13.90 5.67
CA ASP A 59 -4.98 14.88 4.66
C ASP A 59 -3.88 15.05 3.59
N ALA A 60 -2.61 15.12 4.02
CA ALA A 60 -1.47 15.18 3.10
C ALA A 60 -1.38 13.95 2.18
N LEU A 61 -1.72 12.77 2.70
CA LEU A 61 -1.74 11.54 1.93
C LEU A 61 -2.89 11.54 0.90
N ALA A 62 -4.08 12.01 1.28
CA ALA A 62 -5.18 12.18 0.33
C ALA A 62 -4.80 13.15 -0.80
N LEU A 63 -4.19 14.30 -0.46
CA LEU A 63 -3.68 15.27 -1.43
C LEU A 63 -2.61 14.68 -2.36
N TYR A 64 -1.69 13.85 -1.84
CA TYR A 64 -0.67 13.20 -2.65
C TYR A 64 -1.27 12.33 -3.77
N PHE A 65 -2.41 11.68 -3.50
CA PHE A 65 -3.13 10.88 -4.49
C PHE A 65 -4.12 11.70 -5.34
N GLY A 66 -4.18 13.02 -5.17
CA GLY A 66 -5.10 13.91 -5.89
C GLY A 66 -6.54 13.87 -5.38
N GLU A 67 -6.76 13.32 -4.19
CA GLU A 67 -8.08 13.27 -3.55
C GLU A 67 -8.32 14.52 -2.68
N ASP A 68 -9.59 14.88 -2.50
CA ASP A 68 -10.01 15.91 -1.57
C ASP A 68 -10.11 15.34 -0.15
N PRO A 69 -9.31 15.81 0.83
CA PRO A 69 -9.36 15.34 2.22
C PRO A 69 -10.75 15.48 2.87
N ALA A 70 -11.53 16.48 2.48
CA ALA A 70 -12.88 16.68 3.02
C ALA A 70 -13.87 15.60 2.55
N ARG A 71 -13.54 14.90 1.46
CA ARG A 71 -14.37 13.86 0.84
C ARG A 71 -13.77 12.46 1.00
N CYS A 72 -12.58 12.35 1.59
CA CYS A 72 -11.85 11.11 1.75
C CYS A 72 -11.66 10.78 3.24
N PRO A 73 -12.60 10.05 3.86
CA PRO A 73 -12.45 9.64 5.26
C PRO A 73 -11.23 8.74 5.45
N PHE A 74 -10.65 8.80 6.66
CA PHE A 74 -9.43 8.05 6.99
C PHE A 74 -9.56 6.55 6.69
N GLU A 75 -10.73 5.96 6.94
CA GLU A 75 -11.02 4.56 6.68
C GLU A 75 -10.92 4.21 5.20
N GLN A 76 -11.34 5.12 4.31
CA GLN A 76 -11.21 4.94 2.86
C GLN A 76 -9.74 4.99 2.45
N VAL A 77 -8.96 5.93 2.99
CA VAL A 77 -7.51 6.01 2.75
C VAL A 77 -6.82 4.70 3.14
N VAL A 78 -7.13 4.16 4.33
CA VAL A 78 -6.57 2.90 4.82
C VAL A 78 -7.00 1.72 3.95
N SER A 79 -8.26 1.66 3.55
CA SER A 79 -8.80 0.62 2.67
C SER A 79 -8.09 0.61 1.32
N THR A 80 -7.90 1.79 0.72
CA THR A 80 -7.19 1.96 -0.56
C THR A 80 -5.75 1.47 -0.46
N LEU A 81 -5.00 1.87 0.56
CA LEU A 81 -3.62 1.40 0.77
C LEU A 81 -3.56 -0.12 0.97
N LEU A 82 -4.49 -0.69 1.74
CA LEU A 82 -4.55 -2.13 1.96
C LEU A 82 -4.83 -2.89 0.66
N ASN A 83 -5.75 -2.39 -0.15
CA ASN A 83 -6.08 -2.99 -1.44
C ASN A 83 -4.91 -2.89 -2.42
N PHE A 84 -4.25 -1.73 -2.50
CA PHE A 84 -3.03 -1.54 -3.28
C PHE A 84 -1.95 -2.54 -2.89
N LYS A 85 -1.64 -2.68 -1.59
CA LYS A 85 -0.65 -3.63 -1.09
C LYS A 85 -0.99 -5.07 -1.51
N ARG A 86 -2.26 -5.47 -1.38
CA ARG A 86 -2.72 -6.81 -1.77
C ARG A 86 -2.60 -7.05 -3.27
N MET A 87 -3.02 -6.08 -4.08
CA MET A 87 -2.91 -6.16 -5.55
C MET A 87 -1.46 -6.21 -6.01
N PHE A 88 -0.61 -5.36 -5.44
CA PHE A 88 0.81 -5.33 -5.75
C PHE A 88 1.51 -6.66 -5.43
N ALA A 89 1.22 -7.25 -4.27
CA ALA A 89 1.76 -8.56 -3.90
C ALA A 89 1.34 -9.66 -4.89
N ARG A 90 0.05 -9.69 -5.28
CA ARG A 90 -0.45 -10.65 -6.29
C ARG A 90 0.22 -10.45 -7.65
N ALA A 91 0.29 -9.22 -8.12
CA ALA A 91 0.93 -8.90 -9.41
C ALA A 91 2.42 -9.28 -9.41
N HIS A 92 3.11 -9.11 -8.28
CA HIS A 92 4.50 -9.55 -8.14
C HIS A 92 4.64 -11.06 -8.29
N GLU A 93 3.80 -11.84 -7.63
CA GLU A 93 3.80 -13.31 -7.74
C GLU A 93 3.46 -13.77 -9.16
N GLU A 94 2.45 -13.16 -9.79
CA GLU A 94 2.05 -13.45 -11.17
C GLU A 94 3.17 -13.12 -12.17
N ASN A 95 3.89 -12.01 -11.97
CA ASN A 95 5.02 -11.63 -12.82
C ASN A 95 6.17 -12.65 -12.72
N ILE A 96 6.47 -13.17 -11.52
CA ILE A 96 7.48 -14.23 -11.33
C ILE A 96 7.09 -15.48 -12.13
N LYS A 97 5.85 -15.95 -11.98
CA LYS A 97 5.33 -17.13 -12.71
C LYS A 97 5.39 -16.92 -14.23
N ARG A 98 5.05 -15.71 -14.72
CA ARG A 98 5.11 -15.38 -16.15
C ARG A 98 6.54 -15.45 -16.68
N ILE A 99 7.50 -14.84 -15.98
CA ILE A 99 8.92 -14.86 -16.36
C ILE A 99 9.47 -16.29 -16.42
N GLU A 100 9.12 -17.13 -15.44
CA GLU A 100 9.57 -18.54 -15.43
C GLU A 100 8.98 -19.33 -16.61
N LEU A 101 7.69 -19.14 -16.90
CA LEU A 101 7.02 -19.78 -18.03
C LEU A 101 7.65 -19.37 -19.37
N GLU A 102 7.91 -18.08 -19.57
CA GLU A 102 8.57 -17.54 -20.77
C GLU A 102 9.98 -18.10 -20.93
N ARG A 103 10.78 -18.15 -19.85
CA ARG A 103 12.11 -18.79 -19.87
C ARG A 103 12.04 -20.26 -20.24
N ARG A 104 11.05 -21.00 -19.73
CA ARG A 104 10.88 -22.43 -20.07
C ARG A 104 10.45 -22.62 -21.52
N LYS A 105 9.57 -21.76 -22.04
CA LYS A 105 9.16 -21.79 -23.46
C LYS A 105 10.35 -21.49 -24.38
N ALA A 106 11.12 -20.45 -24.09
CA ALA A 106 12.31 -20.10 -24.86
C ALA A 106 13.35 -21.23 -24.90
N LYS A 107 13.59 -21.91 -23.77
CA LYS A 107 14.48 -23.09 -23.71
C LYS A 107 13.99 -24.24 -24.59
N LYS A 108 12.70 -24.60 -24.48
CA LYS A 108 12.09 -25.67 -25.30
C LYS A 108 12.13 -25.36 -26.78
N GLU A 109 11.90 -24.11 -27.15
CA GLU A 109 11.94 -23.68 -28.55
C GLU A 109 13.36 -23.70 -29.11
N ALA A 110 14.37 -23.28 -28.33
CA ALA A 110 15.78 -23.40 -28.68
C ALA A 110 16.22 -24.87 -28.83
N GLU A 111 15.79 -25.76 -27.94
CA GLU A 111 16.05 -27.21 -28.04
C GLU A 111 15.41 -27.81 -29.29
N LYS A 112 14.17 -27.43 -29.60
CA LYS A 112 13.46 -27.89 -30.81
C LYS A 112 14.12 -27.39 -32.10
N GLN A 113 14.59 -26.14 -32.13
CA GLN A 113 15.35 -25.61 -33.26
C GLN A 113 16.69 -26.34 -33.42
N ARG A 114 17.39 -26.61 -32.31
CA ARG A 114 18.65 -27.35 -32.32
C ARG A 114 18.47 -28.79 -32.81
N SER A 115 17.42 -29.50 -32.37
CA SER A 115 17.15 -30.86 -32.84
C SER A 115 16.73 -30.90 -34.31
N ASN A 116 15.97 -29.90 -34.78
CA ASN A 116 15.64 -29.76 -36.21
C ASN A 116 16.89 -29.51 -37.08
N LEU A 117 17.87 -28.73 -36.59
CA LEU A 117 19.14 -28.53 -37.29
C LEU A 117 19.95 -29.83 -37.37
N ILE A 118 20.04 -30.59 -36.28
CA ILE A 118 20.74 -31.89 -36.23
C ILE A 118 20.08 -32.91 -37.16
N ASN A 119 18.74 -32.96 -37.20
CA ASN A 119 17.98 -33.87 -38.07
C ASN A 119 17.95 -33.43 -39.55
N GLY A 120 18.17 -32.14 -39.83
CA GLY A 120 18.30 -31.61 -41.19
C GLY A 120 19.67 -31.87 -41.79
N ASP A 121 20.71 -31.98 -40.96
CA ASP A 121 22.08 -32.29 -41.37
C ASP A 121 22.22 -33.76 -41.79
N SER A 122 21.55 -34.69 -41.10
CA SER A 122 21.52 -36.12 -41.45
C SER A 122 20.75 -36.47 -42.74
N ARG A 123 20.08 -35.50 -43.37
CA ARG A 123 19.45 -35.65 -44.71
C ARG A 123 20.31 -35.13 -45.86
N ARG A 124 21.49 -34.58 -45.60
CA ARG A 124 22.42 -34.13 -46.65
C ARG A 124 23.51 -35.17 -46.94
N GLU A 125 23.14 -36.44 -47.14
CA GLU A 125 24.03 -37.36 -47.86
C GLU A 125 23.23 -38.43 -48.59
N PRO A 126 22.96 -38.19 -49.89
CA PRO A 126 23.31 -39.19 -50.91
C PRO A 126 24.07 -38.59 -52.11
N ALA A 127 24.36 -37.29 -52.13
CA ALA A 127 24.97 -36.64 -53.29
C ALA A 127 26.45 -36.99 -53.48
N VAL A 128 27.19 -37.26 -52.39
CA VAL A 128 28.62 -37.60 -52.46
C VAL A 128 28.82 -38.99 -53.07
N ASP A 129 27.97 -39.96 -52.71
CA ASP A 129 27.98 -41.31 -53.27
C ASP A 129 27.60 -41.35 -54.76
N PHE A 130 26.66 -40.49 -55.20
CA PHE A 130 26.28 -40.43 -56.62
C PHE A 130 27.43 -39.92 -57.49
N VAL A 131 28.16 -38.90 -57.03
CA VAL A 131 29.30 -38.33 -57.77
C VAL A 131 30.49 -39.30 -57.80
N GLN A 132 30.75 -40.02 -56.71
CA GLN A 132 31.76 -41.10 -56.69
C GLN A 132 31.37 -42.29 -57.58
N SER A 133 30.09 -42.67 -57.59
CA SER A 133 29.55 -43.73 -58.46
C SER A 133 29.71 -43.40 -59.95
N ILE A 134 29.45 -42.15 -60.35
CA ILE A 134 29.65 -41.71 -61.74
C ILE A 134 31.14 -41.65 -62.11
N ARG A 135 32.01 -41.15 -61.21
CA ARG A 135 33.47 -41.12 -61.46
C ARG A 135 34.06 -42.50 -61.67
N SER A 136 33.63 -43.51 -60.92
CA SER A 136 34.11 -44.89 -61.07
C SER A 136 33.64 -45.57 -62.36
N ARG A 137 32.60 -45.04 -63.03
CA ARG A 137 32.02 -45.63 -64.24
C ARG A 137 32.61 -45.04 -65.53
N TYR A 138 33.28 -43.87 -65.46
CA TYR A 138 33.79 -43.14 -66.62
C TYR A 138 35.31 -42.93 -66.68
N ILE A 139 36.05 -43.35 -65.66
CA ILE A 139 37.52 -43.38 -65.70
C ILE A 139 37.94 -44.84 -65.75
N ARG A 140 38.22 -45.34 -66.96
CA ARG A 140 38.96 -46.58 -67.23
C ARG A 140 40.22 -46.22 -67.99
#